data_AF-A0A6A5YGJ6-F1
#
_entry.id   AF-A0A6A5YGJ6-F1
#
_cell.length_a   1.000
_cell.length_b   1.000
_cell.length_c   1.000
_cell.angle_alpha   90.00
_cell.angle_beta   90.00
_cell.angle_gamma   90.00
#
_symmetry.space_group_name_H-M   'P 1'
#
loop_
_entity.id
_entity.type
_entity.pdbx_description
1 polymer ?
#
loop_
_entity_poly.entity_id
_entity_poly.type
_entity_poly.pdbx_seq_one_letter_code
_entity_poly.pdbx_strand_id
1 'polypeptide(L)'
;MAPPLTRQDVFNTLTQKVLSARSTSTDKRSFIPTTAFKQDIDTTITQFLSLARDNLIACLTSLDPLAPQLNDPIEYEFAGPQPQISDISKRLDWMDLMVLQDKLLGDTDPAAELDDTELKESDQCFKCAICMEMYTDADLPVKFNACKHIVGQDCMATWLSANPTPNCPYCRTQLCESRAKVPKRNTLVGEEEQQFRILNFRLGSIVTQIHDVCRITLEMYPGSRKDRNLFDAFKFEVNKLLKEKKVGYLLSPRLEGFVHGMGAEIMDGASACDGFGVLGWRFQVLRVSWNLDGSLDALSEGFELVGASGGF
;
A
#
# COMPACT_ATOMS: atom_id res chain seq x y z
N MET A 1 -8.36 28.36 -36.48
CA MET A 1 -8.54 28.52 -35.02
C MET A 1 -7.24 28.07 -34.37
N ALA A 2 -6.66 28.85 -33.45
CA ALA A 2 -5.46 28.43 -32.74
C ALA A 2 -5.80 27.25 -31.81
N PRO A 3 -4.88 26.29 -31.59
CA PRO A 3 -5.11 25.20 -30.63
C PRO A 3 -5.30 25.76 -29.22
N PRO A 4 -6.12 25.10 -28.37
CA PRO A 4 -6.25 25.51 -26.97
C PRO A 4 -4.90 25.39 -26.26
N LEU A 5 -4.57 26.37 -25.42
CA LEU A 5 -3.34 26.36 -24.62
C LEU A 5 -3.35 25.19 -23.64
N THR A 6 -2.22 24.47 -23.55
CA THR A 6 -2.05 23.41 -22.56
C THR A 6 -1.63 23.97 -21.20
N ARG A 7 -1.82 23.19 -20.13
CA ARG A 7 -1.28 23.50 -18.78
C ARG A 7 0.21 23.85 -18.83
N GLN A 8 0.99 23.09 -19.61
CA GLN A 8 2.43 23.28 -19.74
C GLN A 8 2.76 24.61 -20.42
N ASP A 9 1.99 25.02 -21.43
CA ASP A 9 2.20 26.29 -22.13
C ASP A 9 1.96 27.48 -21.19
N VAL A 10 0.90 27.43 -20.38
CA VAL A 10 0.60 28.49 -19.41
C VAL A 10 1.66 28.53 -18.30
N PHE A 11 2.11 27.37 -17.82
CA PHE A 11 3.20 27.28 -16.83
C PHE A 11 4.52 27.87 -17.35
N ASN A 12 4.91 27.52 -18.58
CA ASN A 12 6.09 28.05 -19.24
C ASN A 12 5.97 29.57 -19.42
N THR A 13 4.80 30.05 -19.85
CA THR A 13 4.51 31.48 -20.01
C THR A 13 4.66 32.24 -18.69
N LEU A 14 4.08 31.72 -17.60
CA LEU A 14 4.21 32.30 -16.26
C LEU A 14 5.68 32.38 -15.82
N THR A 15 6.42 31.28 -15.99
CA THR A 15 7.84 31.19 -15.63
C THR A 15 8.67 32.22 -16.41
N GLN A 16 8.45 32.32 -17.73
CA GLN A 16 9.16 33.29 -18.58
C GLN A 16 8.84 34.74 -18.23
N LYS A 17 7.57 35.06 -17.91
CA LYS A 17 7.18 36.41 -17.44
C LYS A 17 7.92 36.79 -16.17
N VAL A 18 8.01 35.88 -15.19
CA VAL A 18 8.70 36.11 -13.91
C VAL A 18 10.21 36.26 -14.12
N LEU A 19 10.83 35.41 -14.96
CA LEU A 19 12.26 35.49 -15.27
C LEU A 19 12.62 36.80 -15.99
N SER A 20 11.79 37.22 -16.96
CA SER A 20 11.99 38.46 -17.71
C SER A 20 11.83 39.70 -16.82
N ALA A 21 10.89 39.66 -15.88
CA ALA A 21 10.73 40.74 -14.90
C ALA A 21 11.94 40.82 -13.96
N ARG A 22 12.55 39.70 -13.59
CA ARG A 22 13.76 39.67 -12.75
C ARG A 22 15.00 40.17 -13.46
N SER A 23 15.16 39.89 -14.75
CA SER A 23 16.37 40.28 -15.50
C SER A 23 16.45 41.80 -15.73
N THR A 24 15.33 42.52 -15.66
CA THR A 24 15.28 43.98 -15.81
C THR A 24 15.56 44.74 -14.51
N SER A 25 15.56 44.06 -13.35
CA SER A 25 15.86 44.68 -12.06
C SER A 25 17.37 44.63 -11.77
N THR A 26 17.99 45.80 -11.56
CA THR A 26 19.41 45.90 -11.17
C THR A 26 19.67 45.40 -9.74
N ASP A 27 18.65 45.45 -8.88
CA ASP A 27 18.68 44.85 -7.54
C ASP A 27 17.65 43.71 -7.45
N LYS A 28 18.16 42.49 -7.19
CA LYS A 28 17.33 41.28 -7.07
C LYS A 28 16.46 41.27 -5.80
N ARG A 29 16.79 42.08 -4.78
CA ARG A 29 16.08 42.11 -3.50
C ARG A 29 14.95 43.15 -3.45
N SER A 30 14.93 44.11 -4.36
CA SER A 30 14.00 45.25 -4.33
C SER A 30 13.02 45.29 -5.51
N PHE A 31 12.82 44.18 -6.21
CA PHE A 31 11.86 44.16 -7.32
C PHE A 31 10.43 44.42 -6.79
N ILE A 32 9.89 45.59 -7.09
CA ILE A 32 8.50 45.97 -6.78
C ILE A 32 7.70 45.88 -8.09
N PRO A 33 6.85 44.86 -8.25
CA PRO A 33 6.09 44.69 -9.48
C PRO A 33 5.02 45.77 -9.63
N THR A 34 4.88 46.30 -10.85
CA THR A 34 3.83 47.27 -11.19
C THR A 34 2.43 46.65 -11.06
N THR A 35 1.40 47.47 -10.84
CA THR A 35 0.01 47.00 -10.74
C THR A 35 -0.45 46.23 -11.98
N ALA A 36 -0.08 46.72 -13.18
CA ALA A 36 -0.39 46.05 -14.43
C ALA A 36 0.26 44.66 -14.53
N PHE A 37 1.54 44.54 -14.13
CA PHE A 37 2.23 43.25 -14.10
C PHE A 37 1.59 42.27 -13.11
N LYS A 38 1.21 42.75 -11.92
CA LYS A 38 0.49 41.92 -10.92
C LYS A 38 -0.83 41.38 -11.48
N GLN A 39 -1.61 42.22 -12.16
CA GLN A 39 -2.87 41.79 -12.78
C GLN A 39 -2.68 40.76 -13.89
N ASP A 40 -1.64 40.93 -14.71
CA ASP A 40 -1.29 39.97 -15.78
C ASP A 40 -0.84 38.61 -15.19
N ILE A 41 -0.02 38.64 -14.14
CA ILE A 41 0.39 37.44 -13.40
C ILE A 41 -0.81 36.75 -12.75
N ASP A 42 -1.69 37.50 -12.07
CA ASP A 42 -2.90 36.95 -11.43
C ASP A 42 -3.82 36.26 -12.45
N THR A 43 -3.98 36.87 -13.63
CA THR A 43 -4.75 36.28 -14.74
C THR A 43 -4.12 34.99 -15.22
N THR A 44 -2.79 34.98 -15.37
CA THR A 44 -2.03 33.79 -15.82
C THR A 44 -2.09 32.66 -14.78
N ILE A 45 -1.97 32.98 -13.48
CA ILE A 45 -2.08 32.00 -12.38
C ILE A 45 -3.49 31.42 -12.35
N THR A 46 -4.54 32.25 -12.44
CA THR A 46 -5.93 31.79 -12.43
C THR A 46 -6.21 30.84 -13.60
N GLN A 47 -5.70 31.17 -14.78
CA GLN A 47 -5.80 30.28 -15.95
C GLN A 47 -5.05 28.96 -15.73
N PHE A 48 -3.84 29.01 -15.18
CA PHE A 48 -3.07 27.81 -14.85
C PHE A 48 -3.82 26.92 -13.86
N LEU A 49 -4.34 27.48 -12.76
CA LEU A 49 -5.05 26.72 -11.73
C LEU A 49 -6.32 26.07 -12.26
N SER A 50 -7.08 26.76 -13.13
CA SER A 50 -8.24 26.15 -13.79
C SER A 50 -7.84 24.93 -14.63
N LEU A 51 -6.79 25.03 -15.45
CA LEU A 51 -6.29 23.90 -16.24
C LEU A 51 -5.70 22.79 -15.37
N ALA A 52 -4.99 23.14 -14.29
CA ALA A 52 -4.41 22.18 -13.36
C ALA A 52 -5.52 21.39 -12.63
N ARG A 53 -6.60 22.06 -12.22
CA ARG A 53 -7.79 21.44 -11.59
C ARG A 53 -8.38 20.38 -12.52
N ASP A 54 -8.65 20.74 -13.77
CA ASP A 54 -9.30 19.83 -14.72
C ASP A 54 -8.42 18.62 -15.04
N ASN A 55 -7.11 18.85 -15.23
CA ASN A 55 -6.14 17.76 -15.43
C ASN A 55 -5.99 16.86 -14.20
N LEU A 56 -5.98 17.45 -13.00
CA LEU A 56 -5.88 16.71 -11.73
C LEU A 56 -7.10 15.80 -11.55
N ILE A 57 -8.31 16.34 -11.72
CA ILE A 57 -9.54 15.57 -11.59
C ILE A 57 -9.60 14.45 -12.64
N ALA A 58 -9.25 14.74 -13.90
CA ALA A 58 -9.23 13.71 -14.94
C ALA A 58 -8.23 12.60 -14.60
N CYS A 59 -7.03 12.95 -14.13
CA CYS A 59 -6.00 11.99 -13.74
C CYS A 59 -6.45 11.13 -12.56
N LEU A 60 -7.01 11.73 -11.50
CA LEU A 60 -7.50 11.02 -10.32
C LEU A 60 -8.69 10.13 -10.64
N THR A 61 -9.61 10.60 -11.50
CA THR A 61 -10.75 9.80 -11.98
C THR A 61 -10.29 8.57 -12.77
N SER A 62 -9.21 8.69 -13.55
CA SER A 62 -8.61 7.54 -14.27
C SER A 62 -7.79 6.61 -13.37
N LEU A 63 -7.25 7.11 -12.26
CA LEU A 63 -6.52 6.31 -11.27
C LEU A 63 -7.44 5.52 -10.36
N ASP A 64 -8.63 6.05 -10.07
CA ASP A 64 -9.60 5.46 -9.14
C ASP A 64 -9.92 3.98 -9.38
N PRO A 65 -10.30 3.54 -10.60
CA PRO A 65 -10.60 2.14 -10.85
C PRO A 65 -9.36 1.23 -10.83
N LEU A 66 -8.15 1.78 -10.99
CA LEU A 66 -6.90 1.02 -10.99
C LEU A 66 -6.33 0.81 -9.59
N ALA A 67 -6.82 1.55 -8.61
CA ALA A 67 -6.34 1.47 -7.25
C ALA A 67 -7.27 0.54 -6.44
N PRO A 68 -6.77 -0.36 -5.58
CA PRO A 68 -7.59 -1.32 -4.83
C PRO A 68 -8.57 -0.63 -3.88
N GLN A 69 -9.89 -0.87 -3.89
CA GLN A 69 -10.81 -0.06 -3.09
C GLN A 69 -10.46 -0.16 -1.59
N LEU A 70 -10.60 0.93 -0.84
CA LEU A 70 -10.34 0.95 0.61
C LEU A 70 -11.19 -0.09 1.37
N ASN A 71 -12.36 -0.44 0.81
CA ASN A 71 -13.29 -1.40 1.38
C ASN A 71 -13.17 -2.80 0.77
N ASP A 72 -12.29 -3.00 -0.21
CA ASP A 72 -12.06 -4.35 -0.74
C ASP A 72 -11.45 -5.19 0.40
N PRO A 73 -11.97 -6.40 0.65
CA PRO A 73 -11.40 -7.27 1.65
C PRO A 73 -9.92 -7.49 1.30
N ILE A 74 -9.03 -7.10 2.21
CA ILE A 74 -7.60 -7.33 2.03
C ILE A 74 -7.40 -8.84 2.01
N GLU A 75 -7.17 -9.40 0.83
CA GLU A 75 -6.67 -10.76 0.70
C GLU A 75 -5.27 -10.80 1.31
N TYR A 76 -4.97 -11.81 2.11
CA TYR A 76 -3.63 -12.01 2.68
C TYR A 76 -2.99 -13.22 2.02
N GLU A 77 -1.72 -13.11 1.71
CA GLU A 77 -0.86 -14.22 1.30
C GLU A 77 0.30 -14.39 2.29
N PHE A 78 0.95 -15.55 2.27
CA PHE A 78 2.10 -15.79 3.12
C PHE A 78 3.37 -15.29 2.44
N ALA A 79 4.08 -14.38 3.08
CA ALA A 79 5.37 -13.90 2.59
C ALA A 79 6.44 -15.01 2.67
N GLY A 80 7.30 -15.03 1.66
CA GLY A 80 8.47 -15.91 1.59
C GLY A 80 8.20 -17.28 0.95
N PRO A 81 9.28 -18.05 0.70
CA PRO A 81 9.18 -19.37 0.10
C PRO A 81 8.36 -20.31 0.98
N GLN A 82 7.61 -21.22 0.37
CA GLN A 82 6.93 -22.29 1.11
C GLN A 82 7.99 -23.24 1.70
N PRO A 83 7.93 -23.55 3.01
CA PRO A 83 8.90 -24.44 3.64
C PRO A 83 8.85 -25.82 2.98
N GLN A 84 10.01 -26.36 2.63
CA GLN A 84 10.10 -27.70 2.06
C GLN A 84 10.07 -28.73 3.19
N ILE A 85 9.37 -29.84 2.97
CA ILE A 85 9.26 -30.92 3.98
C ILE A 85 10.64 -31.48 4.35
N SER A 86 11.56 -31.51 3.39
CA SER A 86 12.96 -31.91 3.59
C SER A 86 13.70 -31.08 4.64
N ASP A 87 13.29 -29.83 4.84
CA ASP A 87 13.97 -28.93 5.77
C ASP A 87 13.57 -29.22 7.23
N ILE A 88 12.35 -29.73 7.43
CA ILE A 88 11.76 -29.93 8.76
C ILE A 88 11.66 -31.40 9.19
N SER A 89 11.97 -32.33 8.29
CA SER A 89 11.79 -33.76 8.52
C SER A 89 12.81 -34.63 7.79
N LYS A 90 13.02 -35.84 8.30
CA LYS A 90 13.76 -36.91 7.63
C LYS A 90 12.75 -37.89 7.03
N ARG A 91 12.86 -38.20 5.73
CA ARG A 91 12.11 -39.31 5.11
C ARG A 91 12.54 -40.63 5.73
N LEU A 92 11.58 -41.48 6.08
CA LEU A 92 11.83 -42.84 6.51
C LEU A 92 11.66 -43.76 5.29
N ASP A 93 12.65 -44.61 5.04
CA ASP A 93 12.45 -45.72 4.11
C ASP A 93 11.71 -46.87 4.81
N TRP A 94 11.34 -47.89 4.03
CA TRP A 94 10.60 -49.02 4.54
C TRP A 94 11.37 -49.80 5.62
N MET A 95 12.70 -49.85 5.52
CA MET A 95 13.53 -50.55 6.51
C MET A 95 13.59 -49.77 7.83
N ASP A 96 13.78 -48.45 7.76
CA ASP A 96 13.70 -47.53 8.91
C ASP A 96 12.33 -47.68 9.62
N LEU A 97 11.24 -47.75 8.85
CA LEU A 97 9.88 -47.90 9.39
C LEU A 97 9.67 -49.28 10.05
N MET A 98 10.11 -50.36 9.40
CA MET A 98 10.02 -51.71 9.96
C MET A 98 10.78 -51.84 11.28
N VAL A 99 11.97 -51.26 11.39
CA VAL A 99 12.75 -51.27 12.65
C VAL A 99 12.03 -50.53 13.77
N LEU A 100 11.29 -49.46 13.46
CA LEU A 100 10.50 -48.74 14.46
C LEU A 100 9.28 -49.55 14.91
N GLN A 101 8.59 -50.19 13.96
CA GLN A 101 7.44 -51.05 14.26
C GLN A 101 7.83 -52.30 15.05
N ASP A 102 8.95 -52.95 14.71
CA ASP A 102 9.47 -54.13 15.41
C ASP A 102 9.85 -53.80 16.85
N LYS A 103 10.49 -52.66 17.11
CA LYS A 103 10.79 -52.21 18.48
C LYS A 103 9.55 -52.04 19.34
N LEU A 104 8.46 -51.53 18.76
CA LEU A 104 7.19 -51.37 19.48
C LEU A 104 6.54 -52.71 19.82
N LEU A 105 6.69 -53.71 18.94
CA LEU A 105 6.16 -55.06 19.13
C LEU A 105 7.07 -55.95 19.99
N GLY A 106 8.38 -55.66 20.06
CA GLY A 106 9.34 -56.46 20.81
C GLY A 106 9.40 -56.15 22.31
N ASP A 107 8.90 -54.99 22.73
CA ASP A 107 8.87 -54.57 24.13
C ASP A 107 7.62 -55.05 24.89
N THR A 108 6.68 -55.74 24.23
CA THR A 108 5.53 -56.36 24.90
C THR A 108 5.96 -57.67 25.57
N ASP A 109 5.77 -57.76 26.89
CA ASP A 109 6.02 -58.98 27.66
C ASP A 109 5.15 -60.11 27.08
N PRO A 110 5.74 -61.24 26.62
CA PRO A 110 4.97 -62.34 26.03
C PRO A 110 3.95 -62.96 27.00
N ALA A 111 4.00 -62.61 28.29
CA ALA A 111 3.00 -63.02 29.29
C ALA A 111 1.78 -62.07 29.39
N ALA A 112 1.83 -60.87 28.81
CA ALA A 112 0.71 -59.94 28.78
C ALA A 112 -0.12 -60.16 27.50
N GLU A 113 -1.21 -60.93 27.60
CA GLU A 113 -2.24 -61.07 26.55
C GLU A 113 -3.01 -59.75 26.35
N LEU A 114 -2.33 -58.68 25.96
CA LEU A 114 -2.98 -57.50 25.39
C LEU A 114 -3.28 -57.80 23.92
N ASP A 115 -4.48 -57.40 23.47
CA ASP A 115 -4.92 -57.59 22.10
C ASP A 115 -4.00 -56.80 21.15
N ASP A 116 -3.13 -57.50 20.41
CA ASP A 116 -2.14 -56.96 19.46
C ASP A 116 -2.76 -55.97 18.44
N THR A 117 -4.07 -56.06 18.23
CA THR A 117 -4.85 -55.17 17.37
C THR A 117 -4.95 -53.75 17.91
N GLU A 118 -5.11 -53.57 19.23
CA GLU A 118 -5.37 -52.25 19.84
C GLU A 118 -4.09 -51.36 19.87
N LEU A 119 -2.91 -51.98 20.01
CA LEU A 119 -1.62 -51.28 19.98
C LEU A 119 -1.27 -50.75 18.58
N LYS A 120 -1.51 -51.55 17.53
CA LYS A 120 -1.27 -51.16 16.13
C LYS A 120 -2.21 -50.05 15.67
N GLU A 121 -3.40 -49.96 16.26
CA GLU A 121 -4.40 -48.97 15.90
C GLU A 121 -4.10 -47.57 16.43
N SER A 122 -3.22 -47.39 17.43
CA SER A 122 -3.00 -46.05 18.02
C SER A 122 -1.61 -45.47 17.75
N ASP A 123 -0.61 -46.28 17.40
CA ASP A 123 0.75 -45.80 17.23
C ASP A 123 0.99 -45.14 15.86
N GLN A 124 1.65 -43.98 15.92
CA GLN A 124 2.07 -43.18 14.76
C GLN A 124 3.08 -43.88 13.84
N CYS A 125 3.67 -45.00 14.23
CA CYS A 125 4.57 -45.79 13.38
C CYS A 125 3.80 -46.67 12.39
N PHE A 126 2.50 -46.91 12.60
CA PHE A 126 1.68 -47.74 11.71
C PHE A 126 0.81 -46.91 10.77
N LYS A 127 0.29 -45.76 11.24
CA LYS A 127 -0.65 -44.94 10.47
C LYS A 127 -0.41 -43.44 10.63
N CYS A 128 -0.84 -42.69 9.62
CA CYS A 128 -0.72 -41.23 9.58
C CYS A 128 -1.81 -40.54 10.42
N ALA A 129 -1.47 -39.56 11.29
CA ALA A 129 -2.48 -38.78 12.02
C ALA A 129 -3.42 -37.93 11.15
N ILE A 130 -3.05 -37.64 9.91
CA ILE A 130 -3.82 -36.73 9.06
C ILE A 130 -4.91 -37.49 8.31
N CYS A 131 -4.54 -38.54 7.58
CA CYS A 131 -5.49 -39.35 6.82
C CYS A 131 -5.98 -40.59 7.56
N MET A 132 -5.35 -40.97 8.68
CA MET A 132 -5.61 -42.19 9.46
C MET A 132 -5.34 -43.51 8.72
N GLU A 133 -4.76 -43.45 7.52
CA GLU A 133 -4.37 -44.63 6.72
C GLU A 133 -3.02 -45.20 7.15
N MET A 134 -2.86 -46.51 6.97
CA MET A 134 -1.60 -47.22 7.22
C MET A 134 -0.55 -46.87 6.16
N TYR A 135 0.72 -46.84 6.57
CA TYR A 135 1.81 -46.62 5.63
C TYR A 135 1.99 -47.78 4.66
N THR A 136 2.29 -47.45 3.42
CA THR A 136 2.54 -48.42 2.34
C THR A 136 3.93 -48.18 1.76
N ASP A 137 4.38 -49.09 0.90
CA ASP A 137 5.61 -48.91 0.11
C ASP A 137 5.52 -47.70 -0.86
N ALA A 138 4.30 -47.36 -1.29
CA ALA A 138 4.02 -46.21 -2.13
C ALA A 138 3.95 -44.87 -1.36
N ASP A 139 3.41 -44.86 -0.13
CA ASP A 139 3.27 -43.67 0.71
C ASP A 139 4.15 -43.79 1.97
N LEU A 140 5.42 -43.40 1.81
CA LEU A 140 6.41 -43.46 2.87
C LEU A 140 6.29 -42.25 3.82
N PRO A 141 6.41 -42.47 5.13
CA PRO A 141 6.32 -41.38 6.09
C PRO A 141 7.60 -40.54 6.21
N VAL A 142 7.43 -39.38 6.83
CA VAL A 142 8.50 -38.51 7.31
C VAL A 142 8.47 -38.41 8.83
N LYS A 143 9.65 -38.32 9.44
CA LYS A 143 9.85 -38.10 10.87
C LYS A 143 10.33 -36.68 11.13
N PHE A 144 9.60 -35.92 11.94
CA PHE A 144 9.98 -34.54 12.21
C PHE A 144 11.25 -34.41 13.03
N ASN A 145 12.07 -33.41 12.71
CA ASN A 145 13.32 -33.15 13.42
C ASN A 145 13.08 -32.64 14.85
N ALA A 146 12.06 -31.79 15.05
CA ALA A 146 11.78 -31.11 16.31
C ALA A 146 11.12 -32.01 17.38
N CYS A 147 10.10 -32.78 16.99
CA CYS A 147 9.27 -33.55 17.94
C CYS A 147 9.29 -35.07 17.70
N LYS A 148 10.00 -35.55 16.68
CA LYS A 148 10.15 -36.97 16.33
C LYS A 148 8.86 -37.73 15.98
N HIS A 149 7.72 -37.06 15.87
CA HIS A 149 6.48 -37.68 15.39
C HIS A 149 6.58 -38.02 13.90
N ILE A 150 5.81 -39.03 13.49
CA ILE A 150 5.83 -39.62 12.15
C ILE A 150 4.51 -39.29 11.44
N VAL A 151 4.58 -38.77 10.22
CA VAL A 151 3.40 -38.38 9.42
C VAL A 151 3.65 -38.77 7.96
N GLY A 152 2.60 -39.11 7.21
CA GLY A 152 2.72 -39.37 5.75
C GLY A 152 3.29 -38.16 5.02
N GLN A 153 4.22 -38.39 4.08
CA GLN A 153 4.93 -37.30 3.40
C GLN A 153 3.95 -36.39 2.64
N ASP A 154 3.06 -36.97 1.85
CA ASP A 154 2.13 -36.22 0.99
C ASP A 154 1.05 -35.49 1.81
N CYS A 155 0.59 -36.15 2.88
CA CYS A 155 -0.32 -35.53 3.85
C CYS A 155 0.33 -34.30 4.49
N MET A 156 1.59 -34.38 4.87
CA MET A 156 2.30 -33.25 5.44
C MET A 156 2.57 -32.15 4.42
N ALA A 157 2.84 -32.50 3.15
CA ALA A 157 3.00 -31.54 2.05
C ALA A 157 1.76 -30.65 1.92
N THR A 158 0.60 -31.29 1.92
CA THR A 158 -0.71 -30.65 1.86
C THR A 158 -1.00 -29.84 3.12
N TRP A 159 -0.60 -30.34 4.29
CA TRP A 159 -0.75 -29.61 5.54
C TRP A 159 0.07 -28.31 5.56
N LEU A 160 1.31 -28.33 5.07
CA LEU A 160 2.18 -27.15 4.97
C LEU A 160 1.69 -26.12 3.93
N SER A 161 1.03 -26.57 2.86
CA SER A 161 0.47 -25.65 1.86
C SER A 161 -0.77 -24.93 2.38
N ALA A 162 -1.60 -25.63 3.17
CA ALA A 162 -2.83 -25.08 3.71
C ALA A 162 -2.64 -24.22 4.98
N ASN A 163 -1.59 -24.44 5.78
CA ASN A 163 -1.45 -23.82 7.10
C ASN A 163 -0.30 -22.78 7.21
N PRO A 164 -0.56 -21.56 7.74
CA PRO A 164 0.46 -20.54 8.02
C PRO A 164 1.52 -20.93 9.05
N THR A 165 1.06 -21.69 10.04
CA THR A 165 1.77 -22.07 11.25
C THR A 165 1.94 -23.58 11.18
N PRO A 166 3.06 -24.05 10.61
CA PRO A 166 3.28 -25.47 10.41
C PRO A 166 3.61 -26.11 11.75
N ASN A 167 2.56 -26.56 12.43
CA ASN A 167 2.66 -27.27 13.70
C ASN A 167 2.47 -28.77 13.45
N CYS A 168 3.14 -29.58 14.27
CA CYS A 168 2.95 -31.02 14.26
C CYS A 168 1.46 -31.36 14.53
N PRO A 169 0.78 -32.17 13.68
CA PRO A 169 -0.61 -32.53 13.90
C PRO A 169 -0.84 -33.36 15.18
N TYR A 170 0.18 -34.08 15.66
CA TYR A 170 0.11 -34.85 16.89
C TYR A 170 0.25 -34.00 18.15
N CYS A 171 1.36 -33.25 18.27
CA CYS A 171 1.75 -32.59 19.53
C CYS A 171 1.74 -31.06 19.47
N ARG A 172 1.39 -30.47 18.31
CA ARG A 172 1.37 -29.02 18.04
C ARG A 172 2.71 -28.31 18.17
N THR A 173 3.83 -29.03 18.33
CA THR A 173 5.18 -28.45 18.26
C THR A 173 5.36 -27.72 16.94
N GLN A 174 5.83 -26.48 17.00
CA GLN A 174 6.15 -25.68 15.82
C GLN A 174 7.33 -26.32 15.06
N LEU A 175 7.13 -26.58 13.76
CA LEU A 175 8.11 -27.29 12.93
C LEU A 175 9.05 -26.34 12.19
N CYS A 176 8.59 -25.13 11.84
CA CYS A 176 9.41 -24.04 11.33
C CYS A 176 8.78 -22.67 11.63
N GLU A 177 9.49 -21.59 11.30
CA GLU A 177 9.04 -20.22 11.51
C GLU A 177 7.72 -19.96 10.76
N SER A 178 6.77 -19.29 11.43
CA SER A 178 5.51 -18.94 10.80
C SER A 178 5.75 -17.86 9.76
N ARG A 179 5.17 -18.05 8.57
CA ARG A 179 5.24 -17.05 7.52
C ARG A 179 4.34 -15.87 7.88
N ALA A 180 4.88 -14.67 7.77
CA ALA A 180 4.09 -13.46 7.96
C ALA A 180 2.96 -13.41 6.92
N LYS A 181 1.73 -13.18 7.38
CA LYS A 181 0.63 -12.80 6.49
C LYS A 181 0.91 -11.39 5.99
N VAL A 182 1.12 -11.25 4.70
CA VAL A 182 1.22 -9.95 4.04
C VAL A 182 -0.05 -9.71 3.24
N PRO A 183 -0.54 -8.46 3.16
CA PRO A 183 -1.56 -8.10 2.20
C PRO A 183 -1.10 -8.55 0.82
N LYS A 184 -1.92 -9.39 0.17
CA LYS A 184 -1.73 -9.77 -1.22
C LYS A 184 -1.84 -8.49 -2.01
N ARG A 185 -0.71 -8.03 -2.55
CA ARG A 185 -0.76 -6.87 -3.43
C ARG A 185 -1.58 -7.32 -4.63
N ASN A 186 -2.63 -6.58 -4.95
CA ASN A 186 -3.21 -6.65 -6.29
C ASN A 186 -2.10 -6.22 -7.25
N THR A 187 -1.29 -7.18 -7.70
CA THR A 187 -0.38 -6.99 -8.81
C THR A 187 -1.27 -6.76 -10.00
N LEU A 188 -1.48 -5.47 -10.33
CA LEU A 188 -1.88 -5.08 -11.66
C LEU A 188 -0.93 -5.81 -12.63
N VAL A 189 -1.46 -6.59 -13.56
CA VAL A 189 -0.63 -7.35 -14.51
C VAL A 189 -0.77 -6.70 -15.88
N GLY A 190 0.36 -6.45 -16.55
CA GLY A 190 0.38 -6.00 -17.94
C GLY A 190 -0.03 -4.54 -18.12
N GLU A 191 -1.08 -4.29 -18.90
CA GLU A 191 -1.47 -2.95 -19.36
C GLU A 191 -1.94 -2.04 -18.22
N GLU A 192 -2.64 -2.59 -17.22
CA GLU A 192 -3.15 -1.82 -16.07
C GLU A 192 -2.02 -1.25 -15.22
N GLU A 193 -0.94 -2.03 -15.02
CA GLU A 193 0.24 -1.57 -14.29
C GLU A 193 0.94 -0.43 -15.04
N GLN A 194 1.08 -0.57 -16.35
CA GLN A 194 1.65 0.47 -17.20
C GLN A 194 0.80 1.75 -17.16
N GLN A 195 -0.52 1.62 -17.25
CA GLN A 195 -1.44 2.75 -17.16
C GLN A 195 -1.36 3.43 -15.80
N PHE A 196 -1.33 2.66 -14.71
CA PHE A 196 -1.17 3.18 -13.35
C PHE A 196 0.15 3.95 -13.19
N ARG A 197 1.27 3.42 -13.70
CA ARG A 197 2.57 4.12 -13.69
C ARG A 197 2.54 5.43 -14.45
N ILE A 198 1.95 5.45 -15.66
CA ILE A 198 1.83 6.66 -16.49
C ILE A 198 0.98 7.72 -15.78
N LEU A 199 -0.16 7.32 -15.22
CA LEU A 199 -1.05 8.23 -14.52
C LEU A 199 -0.40 8.79 -13.25
N ASN A 200 0.30 7.97 -12.46
CA ASN A 200 1.03 8.45 -11.28
C ASN A 200 2.14 9.44 -11.66
N PHE A 201 2.88 9.18 -12.74
CA PHE A 201 3.87 10.13 -13.24
C PHE A 201 3.23 11.47 -13.64
N ARG A 202 2.09 11.43 -14.34
CA ARG A 202 1.31 12.63 -14.70
C ARG A 202 0.82 13.38 -13.46
N LEU A 203 0.29 12.65 -12.46
CA LEU A 203 -0.15 13.21 -11.20
C LEU A 203 0.98 13.95 -10.48
N GLY A 204 2.15 13.31 -10.36
CA GLY A 204 3.34 13.92 -9.77
C GLY A 204 3.78 15.20 -10.50
N SER A 205 3.73 15.21 -11.83
CA SER A 205 3.98 16.41 -12.65
C SER A 205 2.96 17.53 -12.40
N ILE A 206 1.69 17.19 -12.16
CA ILE A 206 0.64 18.17 -11.82
C ILE A 206 0.90 18.81 -10.47
N VAL A 207 1.10 17.99 -9.44
CA VAL A 207 1.36 18.47 -8.08
C VAL A 207 2.63 19.32 -8.02
N THR A 208 3.70 18.91 -8.72
CA THR A 208 4.97 19.66 -8.76
C THR A 208 4.78 21.06 -9.37
N GLN A 209 4.07 21.17 -10.49
CA GLN A 209 3.83 22.47 -11.11
C GLN A 209 2.93 23.37 -10.25
N ILE A 210 1.92 22.81 -9.57
CA ILE A 210 1.11 23.58 -8.62
C ILE A 210 2.02 24.14 -7.52
N HIS A 211 2.91 23.33 -6.95
CA HIS A 211 3.86 23.77 -5.93
C HIS A 211 4.82 24.86 -6.45
N ASP A 212 5.30 24.76 -7.69
CA ASP A 212 6.11 25.81 -8.32
C ASP A 212 5.33 27.13 -8.49
N VAL A 213 4.06 27.06 -8.88
CA VAL A 213 3.19 28.25 -8.97
C VAL A 213 2.89 28.83 -7.58
N CYS A 214 2.69 27.99 -6.55
CA CYS A 214 2.60 28.45 -5.16
C CYS A 214 3.84 29.25 -4.77
N ARG A 215 5.03 28.70 -5.03
CA ARG A 215 6.31 29.35 -4.73
C ARG A 215 6.45 30.69 -5.45
N ILE A 216 6.17 30.73 -6.75
CA ILE A 216 6.19 31.99 -7.54
C ILE A 216 5.23 33.01 -6.93
N THR A 217 4.02 32.59 -6.54
CA THR A 217 3.00 33.48 -5.96
C THR A 217 3.48 34.06 -4.62
N LEU A 218 4.06 33.23 -3.75
CA LEU A 218 4.63 33.68 -2.47
C LEU A 218 5.77 34.67 -2.66
N GLU A 219 6.65 34.45 -3.64
CA GLU A 219 7.75 35.36 -3.96
C GLU A 219 7.24 36.70 -4.51
N MET A 220 6.14 36.70 -5.27
CA MET A 220 5.55 37.89 -5.88
C MET A 220 4.70 38.71 -4.90
N TYR A 221 4.17 38.08 -3.86
CA TYR A 221 3.23 38.68 -2.92
C TYR A 221 3.59 38.40 -1.45
N PRO A 222 4.79 38.80 -0.98
CA PRO A 222 5.20 38.54 0.39
C PRO A 222 4.23 39.18 1.39
N GLY A 223 3.67 38.35 2.28
CA GLY A 223 2.76 38.79 3.35
C GLY A 223 1.34 39.18 2.90
N SER A 224 1.00 38.99 1.62
CA SER A 224 -0.38 39.12 1.17
C SER A 224 -1.25 38.01 1.78
N ARG A 225 -2.56 38.26 1.97
CA ARG A 225 -3.55 37.20 2.26
C ARG A 225 -4.17 36.61 0.99
N LYS A 226 -3.92 37.25 -0.15
CA LYS A 226 -4.58 36.94 -1.44
C LYS A 226 -4.15 35.58 -1.99
N ASP A 227 -2.90 35.19 -1.73
CA ASP A 227 -2.32 33.88 -2.07
C ASP A 227 -3.06 32.73 -1.36
N ARG A 228 -3.32 32.86 -0.06
CA ARG A 228 -4.02 31.84 0.74
C ARG A 228 -5.39 31.54 0.16
N ASN A 229 -6.18 32.59 -0.07
CA ASN A 229 -7.53 32.46 -0.60
C ASN A 229 -7.59 31.77 -1.97
N LEU A 230 -6.58 31.97 -2.83
CA LEU A 230 -6.57 31.39 -4.17
C LEU A 230 -6.34 29.88 -4.13
N PHE A 231 -5.37 29.42 -3.34
CA PHE A 231 -5.03 28.01 -3.22
C PHE A 231 -6.04 27.23 -2.37
N ASP A 232 -6.61 27.86 -1.34
CA ASP A 232 -7.72 27.30 -0.58
C ASP A 232 -8.97 27.14 -1.46
N ALA A 233 -9.28 28.14 -2.31
CA ALA A 233 -10.38 28.04 -3.27
C ALA A 233 -10.13 26.93 -4.30
N PHE A 234 -8.90 26.81 -4.83
CA PHE A 234 -8.52 25.71 -5.72
C PHE A 234 -8.71 24.35 -5.06
N LYS A 235 -8.18 24.15 -3.83
CA LYS A 235 -8.34 22.91 -3.06
C LYS A 235 -9.82 22.59 -2.83
N PHE A 236 -10.60 23.57 -2.39
CA PHE A 236 -12.03 23.42 -2.14
C PHE A 236 -12.77 22.97 -3.40
N GLU A 237 -12.48 23.59 -4.54
CA GLU A 237 -13.13 23.25 -5.81
C GLU A 237 -12.73 21.85 -6.32
N VAL A 238 -11.45 21.49 -6.23
CA VAL A 238 -10.97 20.13 -6.55
C VAL A 238 -11.70 19.10 -5.70
N ASN A 239 -11.70 19.28 -4.36
CA ASN A 239 -12.32 18.32 -3.45
C ASN A 239 -13.84 18.23 -3.64
N LYS A 240 -14.50 19.36 -3.91
CA LYS A 240 -15.92 19.39 -4.26
C LYS A 240 -16.20 18.51 -5.50
N LEU A 241 -15.40 18.67 -6.56
CA LEU A 241 -15.59 17.93 -7.80
C LEU A 241 -15.24 16.44 -7.66
N LEU A 242 -14.21 16.09 -6.88
CA LEU A 242 -13.88 14.70 -6.56
C LEU A 242 -15.02 14.03 -5.78
N LYS A 243 -15.59 14.73 -4.79
CA LYS A 243 -16.76 14.28 -4.03
C LYS A 243 -18.00 14.11 -4.91
N GLU A 244 -18.33 15.09 -5.76
CA GLU A 244 -19.46 14.99 -6.70
C GLU A 244 -19.32 13.80 -7.66
N LYS A 245 -18.09 13.49 -8.08
CA LYS A 245 -17.77 12.34 -8.94
C LYS A 245 -17.58 11.03 -8.18
N LYS A 246 -17.63 11.04 -6.85
CA LYS A 246 -17.34 9.90 -5.95
C LYS A 246 -15.97 9.25 -6.22
N VAL A 247 -14.98 10.07 -6.55
CA VAL A 247 -13.60 9.63 -6.80
C VAL A 247 -12.89 9.50 -5.46
N GLY A 248 -12.27 8.35 -5.17
CA GLY A 248 -11.69 7.98 -3.87
C GLY A 248 -10.41 8.71 -3.47
N TYR A 249 -10.34 10.02 -3.72
CA TYR A 249 -9.19 10.87 -3.42
C TYR A 249 -9.60 12.22 -2.83
N LEU A 250 -8.70 12.79 -2.03
CA LEU A 250 -8.84 14.09 -1.39
C LEU A 250 -7.51 14.87 -1.49
N LEU A 251 -7.58 16.15 -1.87
CA LEU A 251 -6.44 17.05 -1.80
C LEU A 251 -6.35 17.66 -0.39
N SER A 252 -5.24 17.42 0.29
CA SER A 252 -4.99 17.90 1.65
C SER A 252 -3.71 18.73 1.72
N PRO A 253 -3.64 19.78 2.56
CA PRO A 253 -2.39 20.45 2.85
C PRO A 253 -1.45 19.49 3.57
N ARG A 254 -0.18 19.48 3.18
CA ARG A 254 0.86 18.73 3.88
C ARG A 254 1.27 19.51 5.13
N LEU A 255 0.98 18.95 6.31
CA LEU A 255 1.47 19.48 7.58
C LEU A 255 2.95 19.08 7.74
N GLU A 256 3.86 19.95 7.32
CA GLU A 256 5.28 19.74 7.60
C GLU A 256 5.56 20.03 9.08
N GLY A 257 5.97 19.00 9.83
CA GLY A 257 6.37 19.14 11.23
C GLY A 257 5.46 18.47 12.26
N PHE A 258 4.32 17.87 11.85
CA PHE A 258 3.55 17.00 12.73
C PHE A 258 4.14 15.58 12.72
N VAL A 259 4.96 15.29 13.72
CA VAL A 259 5.48 13.94 14.00
C VAL A 259 4.29 13.02 14.30
N HIS A 260 4.26 11.85 13.65
CA HIS A 260 3.22 10.84 13.77
C HIS A 260 2.90 10.55 15.26
N GLY A 261 1.70 10.89 15.73
CA GLY A 261 1.33 10.60 17.13
C GLY A 261 0.03 11.19 17.67
N MET A 262 -0.60 12.14 16.98
CA MET A 262 -1.95 12.60 17.33
C MET A 262 -2.87 12.36 16.15
N GLY A 263 -3.98 11.67 16.39
CA GLY A 263 -5.00 11.40 15.38
C GLY A 263 -5.34 12.69 14.64
N ALA A 264 -5.09 12.69 13.34
CA ALA A 264 -5.49 13.78 12.47
C ALA A 264 -7.00 13.70 12.32
N GLU A 265 -7.74 14.24 13.29
CA GLU A 265 -9.12 14.63 13.03
C GLU A 265 -9.07 15.56 11.82
N ILE A 266 -9.55 15.07 10.68
CA ILE A 266 -9.70 15.86 9.47
C ILE A 266 -10.77 16.91 9.81
N MET A 267 -10.32 18.05 10.33
CA MET A 267 -11.22 19.14 10.65
C MET A 267 -11.78 19.71 9.35
N ASP A 268 -13.06 19.44 9.09
CA ASP A 268 -13.90 20.15 8.13
C ASP A 268 -14.10 21.60 8.62
N GLY A 269 -13.06 22.44 8.50
CA GLY A 269 -13.16 23.81 9.01
C GLY A 269 -11.89 24.66 8.94
N ALA A 270 -11.71 25.34 7.82
CA ALA A 270 -11.15 26.69 7.58
C ALA A 270 -9.99 27.33 8.39
N SER A 271 -9.38 26.75 9.44
CA SER A 271 -8.55 27.54 10.38
C SER A 271 -7.15 27.01 10.70
N ALA A 272 -6.69 25.91 10.11
CA ALA A 272 -5.41 25.30 10.51
C ALA A 272 -4.13 26.03 10.00
N CYS A 273 -4.27 27.02 9.11
CA CYS A 273 -3.14 27.59 8.37
C CYS A 273 -2.46 28.81 9.04
N ASP A 274 -2.95 29.28 10.19
CA ASP A 274 -2.55 30.60 10.72
C ASP A 274 -1.19 30.63 11.45
N GLY A 275 -0.59 29.48 11.75
CA GLY A 275 0.68 29.38 12.49
C GLY A 275 1.93 29.02 11.67
N PHE A 276 1.81 28.66 10.40
CA PHE A 276 2.94 28.12 9.62
C PHE A 276 3.67 29.25 8.88
N GLY A 277 4.79 29.70 9.44
CA GLY A 277 5.66 30.68 8.79
C GLY A 277 6.40 30.07 7.61
N VAL A 278 6.34 30.72 6.43
CA VAL A 278 7.13 30.58 5.17
C VAL A 278 7.39 29.15 4.61
N LEU A 279 7.06 28.09 5.33
CA LEU A 279 7.07 26.71 4.87
C LEU A 279 5.95 26.59 3.84
N GLY A 280 6.33 26.67 2.56
CA GLY A 280 5.43 26.87 1.44
C GLY A 280 4.28 25.86 1.38
N TRP A 281 3.19 26.27 0.74
CA TRP A 281 2.01 25.44 0.51
C TRP A 281 2.36 24.17 -0.26
N ARG A 282 2.41 23.05 0.44
CA ARG A 282 2.55 21.71 -0.14
C ARG A 282 1.21 21.02 -0.09
N PHE A 283 0.80 20.46 -1.22
CA PHE A 283 -0.37 19.60 -1.29
C PHE A 283 0.06 18.14 -1.28
N GLN A 284 -0.78 17.30 -0.70
CA GLN A 284 -0.70 15.85 -0.85
C GLN A 284 -2.06 15.33 -1.32
N VAL A 285 -2.01 14.30 -2.14
CA VAL A 285 -3.20 13.56 -2.57
C VAL A 285 -3.34 12.37 -1.65
N LEU A 286 -4.46 12.32 -0.95
CA LEU A 286 -4.80 11.25 -0.01
C LEU A 286 -5.87 10.39 -0.65
N ARG A 287 -5.79 9.08 -0.40
CA ARG A 287 -6.86 8.18 -0.76
C ARG A 287 -7.94 8.18 0.33
N VAL A 288 -9.21 8.24 -0.07
CA VAL A 288 -10.35 8.31 0.86
C VAL A 288 -11.52 7.47 0.35
N SER A 289 -12.41 7.06 1.25
CA SER A 289 -13.72 6.49 0.93
C SER A 289 -14.80 7.53 1.23
N TRP A 290 -15.80 7.63 0.36
CA TRP A 290 -16.93 8.54 0.52
C TRP A 290 -18.19 7.74 0.85
N ASN A 291 -18.91 8.17 1.89
CA ASN A 291 -20.23 7.64 2.20
C ASN A 291 -21.25 8.02 1.12
N LEU A 292 -22.43 7.38 1.12
CA LEU A 292 -23.50 7.68 0.18
C LEU A 292 -24.00 9.13 0.24
N ASP A 293 -23.91 9.77 1.41
CA ASP A 293 -24.23 11.18 1.64
C ASP A 293 -23.05 12.13 1.29
N GLY A 294 -21.92 11.58 0.85
CA GLY A 294 -20.70 12.29 0.51
C GLY A 294 -19.89 12.76 1.72
N SER A 295 -20.21 12.34 2.95
CA SER A 295 -19.30 12.49 4.09
C SER A 295 -18.08 11.56 3.93
N LEU A 296 -16.97 11.88 4.60
CA LEU A 296 -15.79 11.01 4.63
C LEU A 296 -16.09 9.77 5.47
N ASP A 297 -15.75 8.60 4.94
CA ASP A 297 -15.85 7.32 5.64
C ASP A 297 -14.82 7.27 6.78
N ALA A 298 -15.21 6.74 7.95
CA ALA A 298 -14.34 6.55 9.10
C ALA A 298 -13.11 5.67 8.78
N LEU A 299 -13.23 4.79 7.78
CA LEU A 299 -12.10 3.98 7.28
C LEU A 299 -11.03 4.80 6.55
N SER A 300 -11.28 6.08 6.25
CA SER A 300 -10.31 6.99 5.63
C SER A 300 -9.21 7.46 6.61
N GLU A 301 -9.22 7.02 7.87
CA GLU A 301 -8.23 7.40 8.89
C GLU A 301 -6.84 6.74 8.69
N GLY A 302 -6.72 5.76 7.78
CA GLY A 302 -5.45 5.13 7.40
C GLY A 302 -4.94 5.66 6.05
N PHE A 303 -4.30 6.82 6.03
CA PHE A 303 -3.86 7.44 4.78
C PHE A 303 -2.68 6.70 4.11
N GLU A 304 -2.89 6.12 2.93
CA GLU A 304 -1.80 5.84 2.00
C GLU A 304 -1.47 7.09 1.18
N LEU A 305 -0.21 7.51 1.24
CA LEU A 305 0.27 8.70 0.55
C LEU A 305 0.56 8.36 -0.92
N VAL A 306 -0.30 8.83 -1.82
CA VAL A 306 -0.19 8.53 -3.25
C VAL A 306 0.88 9.43 -3.87
N GLY A 307 2.08 8.89 -4.08
CA GLY A 307 3.11 9.51 -4.91
C GLY A 307 4.34 10.13 -4.21
N ALA A 308 4.73 9.72 -3.00
CA ALA A 308 5.93 10.26 -2.33
C ALA A 308 7.19 9.39 -2.28
N SER A 309 7.23 8.21 -2.92
CA SER A 309 8.44 7.38 -2.97
C SER A 309 9.09 7.41 -4.36
N GLY A 310 9.60 8.59 -4.73
CA GLY A 310 10.62 8.76 -5.76
C GLY A 310 11.95 9.12 -5.13
N GLY A 311 12.43 8.30 -4.20
CA GLY A 311 13.84 8.31 -3.81
C GLY A 311 14.63 7.56 -4.89
N PHE A 312 15.33 8.33 -5.73
CA PHE A 312 16.57 7.87 -6.36
C PHE A 312 17.71 8.08 -5.36
#